data_AF-A0A7S2RX98-F1
#
_entry.id   AF-A0A7S2RX98-F1
#
_cell.length_a   1.000
_cell.length_b   1.000
_cell.length_c   1.000
_cell.angle_alpha   90.00
_cell.angle_beta   90.00
_cell.angle_gamma   90.00
#
_symmetry.space_group_name_H-M   'P 1'
#
loop_
_entity.id
_entity.type
_entity.pdbx_description
1 polymer ?
#
loop_
_entity_poly.entity_id
_entity_poly.type
_entity_poly.pdbx_seq_one_letter_code
_entity_poly.pdbx_strand_id
1 'polypeptide(L)'
;NSITSDSWRMYQTLKSSANPKHPFSKFGCGNYQTLSDKPMPQDDLFQFWNKHYRGDNMKLCVVGRASLDALQKSVVETFGHLPSRQEELVVVDGKVETKQITVNDNVTNGSVEEKKNGEKETIEEDPALFVQE
;
A
#
# COMPACT_ATOMS: atom_id res chain seq x y z
N ASN A 1 -22.21 10.07 -17.94
CA ASN A 1 -22.03 10.75 -19.23
C ASN A 1 -20.59 10.63 -19.76
N SER A 2 -19.87 9.53 -19.45
CA SER A 2 -18.43 9.42 -19.72
C SER A 2 -18.10 8.68 -21.02
N ILE A 3 -19.06 7.94 -21.61
CA ILE A 3 -18.84 7.11 -22.81
C ILE A 3 -18.74 7.93 -24.10
N THR A 4 -19.44 9.05 -24.17
CA THR A 4 -19.47 9.97 -25.33
C THR A 4 -18.40 11.05 -25.27
N SER A 5 -17.62 11.11 -24.18
CA SER A 5 -16.55 12.09 -24.02
C SER A 5 -15.30 11.62 -24.75
N ASP A 6 -14.85 12.39 -25.74
CA ASP A 6 -13.63 12.05 -26.50
C ASP A 6 -12.38 12.01 -25.62
N SER A 7 -12.30 12.85 -24.58
CA SER A 7 -11.21 12.82 -23.61
C SER A 7 -11.12 11.46 -22.88
N TRP A 8 -12.27 10.91 -22.46
CA TRP A 8 -12.33 9.60 -21.82
C TRP A 8 -12.00 8.46 -22.79
N ARG A 9 -12.50 8.55 -24.03
CA ARG A 9 -12.20 7.56 -25.08
C ARG A 9 -10.71 7.54 -25.42
N MET A 10 -10.10 8.70 -25.59
CA MET A 10 -8.67 8.84 -25.84
C MET A 10 -7.85 8.29 -24.68
N TYR A 11 -8.22 8.64 -23.44
CA TYR A 11 -7.53 8.15 -22.24
C TYR A 11 -7.61 6.64 -22.09
N GLN A 12 -8.78 6.04 -22.28
CA GLN A 12 -8.93 4.59 -22.20
C GLN A 12 -8.19 3.87 -23.34
N THR A 13 -8.15 4.45 -24.54
CA THR A 13 -7.37 3.93 -25.69
C THR A 13 -5.87 3.94 -25.41
N LEU A 14 -5.36 5.01 -24.79
CA LEU A 14 -3.97 5.10 -24.37
C LEU A 14 -3.64 4.01 -23.35
N LYS A 15 -4.50 3.80 -22.35
CA LYS A 15 -4.31 2.77 -21.33
C LYS A 15 -4.32 1.36 -21.93
N SER A 16 -5.23 1.07 -22.86
CA SER A 16 -5.29 -0.24 -23.52
C SER A 16 -4.11 -0.50 -24.46
N SER A 17 -3.44 0.55 -24.94
CA SER A 17 -2.24 0.44 -25.78
C SER A 17 -0.94 0.25 -24.97
N ALA A 18 -0.99 0.47 -23.65
CA ALA A 18 0.16 0.25 -22.77
C ALA A 18 0.39 -1.25 -22.49
N ASN A 19 1.51 -1.58 -21.84
CA ASN A 19 1.82 -2.95 -21.42
C ASN A 19 0.64 -3.58 -20.64
N PRO A 20 0.04 -4.68 -21.12
CA PRO A 20 -1.10 -5.32 -20.45
C PRO A 20 -0.80 -5.76 -19.02
N LYS A 21 0.45 -6.09 -18.70
CA LYS A 21 0.89 -6.51 -17.35
C LYS A 21 1.00 -5.34 -16.37
N HIS A 22 1.05 -4.10 -16.84
CA HIS A 22 1.21 -2.93 -15.98
C HIS A 22 -0.16 -2.44 -15.45
N PRO A 23 -0.31 -2.07 -14.16
CA PRO A 23 -1.59 -1.63 -13.60
C PRO A 23 -2.28 -0.46 -14.33
N PHE A 24 -1.50 0.35 -15.05
CA PHE A 24 -2.01 1.44 -15.89
C PHE A 24 -2.98 0.97 -16.98
N SER A 25 -2.89 -0.28 -17.46
CA SER A 25 -3.78 -0.80 -18.51
C SER A 25 -5.22 -1.04 -18.03
N LYS A 26 -5.45 -1.10 -16.71
CA LYS A 26 -6.74 -1.48 -16.11
C LYS A 26 -7.85 -0.46 -16.37
N PHE A 27 -9.07 -0.95 -16.58
CA PHE A 27 -10.27 -0.12 -16.60
C PHE A 27 -10.66 0.27 -15.16
N GLY A 28 -10.51 1.55 -14.82
CA GLY A 28 -10.62 2.03 -13.44
C GLY A 28 -12.04 2.43 -13.00
N CYS A 29 -12.90 2.83 -13.94
CA CYS A 29 -14.25 3.28 -13.60
C CYS A 29 -15.19 2.12 -13.22
N GLY A 30 -15.00 0.95 -13.83
CA GLY A 30 -15.97 -0.13 -13.76
C GLY A 30 -17.26 0.18 -14.53
N ASN A 31 -18.07 -0.85 -14.70
CA ASN A 31 -19.40 -0.87 -15.27
C ASN A 31 -20.16 -2.09 -14.71
N TYR A 32 -21.41 -2.29 -15.16
CA TYR A 32 -22.21 -3.46 -14.78
C TYR A 32 -21.42 -4.77 -14.92
N GLN A 33 -20.95 -5.10 -16.13
CA GLN A 33 -20.17 -6.33 -16.38
C GLN A 33 -19.02 -6.54 -15.39
N THR A 34 -18.24 -5.50 -15.08
CA THR A 34 -17.09 -5.64 -14.16
C THR A 34 -17.46 -5.75 -12.67
N LEU A 35 -18.67 -5.30 -12.28
CA LEU A 35 -19.09 -5.18 -10.88
C LEU A 35 -20.25 -6.11 -10.49
N SER A 36 -21.00 -6.66 -11.45
CA SER A 36 -22.19 -7.48 -11.20
C SER A 36 -22.12 -8.92 -11.73
N ASP A 37 -21.18 -9.25 -12.62
CA ASP A 37 -21.07 -10.63 -13.17
C ASP A 37 -20.53 -11.66 -12.16
N LYS A 38 -20.11 -11.21 -10.97
CA LYS A 38 -19.65 -12.07 -9.86
C LYS A 38 -20.67 -12.03 -8.72
N PRO A 39 -20.84 -13.12 -7.92
CA PRO A 39 -21.59 -13.04 -6.68
C PRO A 39 -21.08 -11.85 -5.86
N MET A 40 -22.02 -11.06 -5.33
CA MET A 40 -21.79 -9.72 -4.79
C MET A 40 -20.42 -9.61 -4.11
N PRO A 41 -19.50 -8.74 -4.59
CA PRO A 41 -18.09 -8.72 -4.17
C PRO A 41 -17.92 -8.08 -2.79
N GLN A 42 -18.74 -8.46 -1.80
CA GLN A 42 -18.66 -7.97 -0.43
C GLN A 42 -17.32 -8.36 0.19
N ASP A 43 -16.91 -9.64 0.04
CA ASP A 43 -15.64 -10.11 0.59
C ASP A 43 -14.46 -9.41 -0.09
N ASP A 44 -14.48 -9.26 -1.41
CA ASP A 44 -13.46 -8.52 -2.17
C ASP A 44 -13.40 -7.04 -1.74
N LEU A 45 -14.55 -6.43 -1.47
CA LEU A 45 -14.64 -5.06 -0.97
C LEU A 45 -14.07 -4.94 0.44
N PHE A 46 -14.41 -5.86 1.35
CA PHE A 46 -13.85 -5.88 2.70
C PHE A 46 -12.35 -6.13 2.67
N GLN A 47 -11.87 -7.05 1.83
CA GLN A 47 -10.43 -7.27 1.64
C GLN A 47 -9.74 -6.02 1.11
N PHE A 48 -10.31 -5.34 0.11
CA PHE A 48 -9.77 -4.09 -0.42
C PHE A 48 -9.75 -2.98 0.65
N TRP A 49 -10.84 -2.82 1.40
CA TRP A 49 -10.97 -1.87 2.49
C TRP A 49 -9.90 -2.12 3.56
N ASN A 50 -9.85 -3.33 4.11
CA ASN A 50 -8.89 -3.71 5.16
C ASN A 50 -7.44 -3.57 4.70
N LYS A 51 -7.18 -3.74 3.40
CA LYS A 51 -5.83 -3.63 2.82
C LYS A 51 -5.41 -2.18 2.59
N HIS A 52 -6.30 -1.33 2.06
CA HIS A 52 -5.93 -0.02 1.52
C HIS A 52 -6.44 1.17 2.36
N TYR A 53 -7.56 1.06 3.06
CA TYR A 53 -8.13 2.11 3.93
C TYR A 53 -7.48 2.08 5.31
N ARG A 54 -6.25 2.57 5.39
CA ARG A 54 -5.43 2.62 6.59
C ARG A 54 -4.92 4.04 6.85
N GLY A 55 -4.67 4.39 8.11
CA GLY A 55 -4.29 5.74 8.53
C GLY A 55 -2.98 6.25 7.91
N ASP A 56 -2.02 5.36 7.67
CA ASP A 56 -0.73 5.64 7.00
C ASP A 56 -0.91 6.14 5.55
N ASN A 57 -1.87 5.56 4.82
CA ASN A 57 -2.19 5.92 3.44
C ASN A 57 -3.11 7.14 3.31
N MET A 58 -3.64 7.66 4.42
CA MET A 58 -4.58 8.77 4.41
C MET A 58 -3.88 10.12 4.59
N LYS A 59 -4.47 11.17 4.02
CA LYS A 59 -4.07 12.57 4.20
C LYS A 59 -5.35 13.38 4.38
N LEU A 60 -5.38 14.23 5.40
CA LEU A 60 -6.56 15.01 5.77
C LEU A 60 -6.22 16.49 5.76
N CYS A 61 -7.11 17.31 5.20
CA CYS A 61 -7.05 18.77 5.27
C CYS A 61 -8.32 19.28 5.95
N VAL A 62 -8.17 20.11 6.98
CA VAL A 62 -9.28 20.69 7.73
C VAL A 62 -9.16 22.20 7.69
N VAL A 63 -10.24 22.87 7.29
CA VAL A 63 -10.34 24.33 7.25
C VAL A 63 -11.50 24.74 8.16
N GLY A 64 -11.22 25.59 9.14
CA GLY A 64 -12.20 26.01 10.13
C GLY A 64 -11.84 27.35 10.75
N ARG A 65 -12.80 27.91 11.49
CA ARG A 65 -12.63 29.21 12.17
C ARG A 65 -12.03 29.10 13.57
N ALA A 66 -11.89 27.87 14.09
CA ALA A 66 -11.31 27.60 15.39
C ALA A 66 -9.78 27.76 15.37
N SER A 67 -9.16 27.86 16.55
CA SER A 67 -7.71 27.88 16.68
C SER A 67 -7.08 26.57 16.19
N LEU A 68 -5.80 26.62 15.82
CA LEU A 68 -5.05 25.44 15.37
C LEU A 68 -5.08 24.32 16.42
N ASP A 69 -4.90 24.65 17.69
CA ASP A 69 -4.92 23.66 18.78
C ASP A 69 -6.29 22.98 18.91
N ALA A 70 -7.37 23.73 18.77
CA ALA A 70 -8.72 23.19 18.83
C ALA A 70 -9.02 22.27 17.63
N LEU A 71 -8.60 22.67 16.43
CA LEU A 71 -8.73 21.85 15.23
C LEU A 71 -7.88 20.58 15.33
N GLN A 72 -6.63 20.70 15.77
CA GLN A 72 -5.75 19.56 15.97
C GLN A 72 -6.34 18.58 16.97
N LYS A 73 -6.81 19.07 18.14
CA LYS A 73 -7.43 18.23 19.16
C LYS A 73 -8.63 17.45 18.59
N SER A 74 -9.53 18.13 17.89
CA SER A 74 -10.69 17.49 17.26
C SER A 74 -10.30 16.44 16.23
N VAL A 75 -9.27 16.71 15.42
CA VAL A 75 -8.77 15.76 14.42
C VAL A 75 -8.15 14.53 15.08
N VAL A 76 -7.34 14.71 16.12
CA VAL A 76 -6.72 13.61 16.86
C VAL A 76 -7.78 12.75 17.55
N GLU A 77 -8.78 13.37 18.18
CA GLU A 77 -9.89 12.65 18.81
C GLU A 77 -10.71 11.84 17.79
N THR A 78 -10.92 12.39 16.59
CA THR A 78 -11.78 11.77 15.56
C THR A 78 -11.06 10.73 14.71
N PHE A 79 -9.80 10.96 14.35
CA PHE A 79 -9.07 10.13 13.37
C PHE A 79 -7.84 9.44 13.95
N GLY A 80 -7.46 9.74 15.20
CA GLY A 80 -6.27 9.18 15.83
C GLY A 80 -6.35 7.67 16.10
N HIS A 81 -7.55 7.09 16.09
CA HIS A 81 -7.77 5.66 16.31
C HIS A 81 -7.77 4.83 15.01
N LEU A 82 -7.48 5.45 13.85
CA LEU A 82 -7.41 4.71 12.59
C LEU A 82 -6.26 3.69 12.61
N PRO A 83 -6.50 2.46 12.12
CA PRO A 83 -5.48 1.43 12.10
C PRO A 83 -4.32 1.84 11.16
N SER A 84 -3.10 1.79 11.68
CA SER A 84 -1.87 1.95 10.92
C SER A 84 -1.10 0.63 10.93
N ARG A 85 -0.44 0.29 9.81
CA ARG A 85 0.39 -0.91 9.76
C ARG A 85 1.85 -0.54 10.08
N GLN A 86 2.40 -1.13 11.13
CA GLN A 86 3.81 -1.03 11.52
C GLN A 86 4.69 -1.90 10.59
N GLU A 87 4.64 -1.66 9.28
CA GLU A 87 5.56 -2.25 8.31
C GLU A 87 6.36 -1.09 7.71
N GLU A 88 7.62 -0.95 8.11
CA GLU A 88 8.56 -0.07 7.43
C GLU A 88 8.97 -0.75 6.12
N LEU A 89 8.82 -0.03 5.01
CA LEU A 89 9.31 -0.46 3.72
C LEU A 89 10.83 -0.31 3.74
N VAL A 90 11.54 -1.42 3.94
CA VAL A 90 13.00 -1.43 3.81
C VAL A 90 13.32 -1.75 2.35
N VAL A 91 13.98 -0.82 1.67
CA VAL A 91 14.54 -1.07 0.35
C VAL A 91 15.89 -1.76 0.57
N VAL A 92 15.93 -3.07 0.34
CA VAL A 92 17.17 -3.84 0.28
C VAL A 92 17.40 -4.19 -1.19
N ASP A 93 18.53 -3.76 -1.75
CA ASP A 93 18.96 -4.07 -3.13
C ASP A 93 17.92 -3.77 -4.22
N GLY A 94 17.21 -2.65 -4.11
CA GLY A 94 16.22 -2.20 -5.10
C GLY A 94 14.91 -3.02 -5.11
N LYS A 95 14.73 -3.96 -4.18
CA LYS A 95 13.46 -4.64 -3.91
C LYS A 95 12.86 -4.10 -2.62
N VAL A 96 11.56 -3.84 -2.65
CA VAL A 96 10.80 -3.40 -1.48
C VAL A 96 10.43 -4.65 -0.68
N GLU A 97 11.03 -4.83 0.49
CA GLU A 97 10.69 -5.89 1.42
C GLU A 97 9.95 -5.32 2.63
N THR A 98 8.90 -6.03 3.07
CA THR A 98 8.16 -5.70 4.28
C THR A 98 8.78 -6.41 5.47
N LYS A 99 9.39 -5.67 6.41
CA LYS A 99 9.72 -6.18 7.73
C LYS A 99 8.58 -5.85 8.70
N GLN A 100 8.15 -6.84 9.48
CA GLN A 100 7.26 -6.57 10.61
C GLN A 100 8.07 -5.94 11.74
N ILE A 101 7.66 -4.75 12.17
CA ILE A 101 8.22 -4.11 13.36
C ILE A 101 7.32 -4.50 14.54
N THR A 102 7.85 -5.26 15.49
CA THR A 102 7.21 -5.40 16.80
C THR A 102 7.46 -4.11 17.56
N VAL A 103 6.50 -3.19 17.53
CA VAL A 103 6.54 -2.02 18.43
C VAL A 103 6.14 -2.53 19.81
N ASN A 104 7.12 -2.66 20.70
CA ASN A 104 6.83 -2.85 22.12
C ASN A 104 6.21 -1.55 22.63
N ASP A 105 4.95 -1.61 23.03
CA ASP A 105 4.27 -0.54 23.75
C ASP A 105 4.90 -0.35 25.14
N ASN A 106 6.08 0.27 25.20
CA ASN A 106 6.70 0.71 26.45
C ASN A 106 7.18 2.15 26.31
N VAL A 107 6.29 3.06 26.67
CA VAL A 107 6.65 4.40 27.11
C VAL A 107 7.49 4.25 28.38
N THR A 108 8.82 4.47 28.30
CA THR A 108 9.65 5.24 29.25
C THR A 108 11.16 5.02 29.00
N ASN A 109 11.86 6.14 28.80
CA ASN A 109 13.26 6.43 29.11
C ASN A 109 14.33 5.31 29.04
N GLY A 110 15.25 5.48 28.09
CA GLY A 110 16.68 5.27 28.32
C GLY A 110 17.26 3.89 27.93
N SER A 111 18.31 3.96 27.12
CA SER A 111 19.30 2.90 26.82
C SER A 111 18.84 1.80 25.84
N VAL A 112 19.33 1.89 24.58
CA VAL A 112 19.29 0.80 23.60
C VAL A 112 20.52 -0.07 23.84
N GLU A 113 20.32 -1.30 24.29
CA GLU A 113 21.34 -2.35 24.24
C GLU A 113 21.22 -3.10 22.90
N GLU A 114 22.24 -2.98 22.04
CA GLU A 114 22.40 -3.82 20.86
C GLU A 114 22.83 -5.23 21.29
N LYS A 115 22.04 -6.25 20.95
CA LYS A 115 22.53 -7.64 20.94
C LYS A 115 22.75 -8.08 19.50
N LYS A 116 24.03 -8.11 19.10
CA LYS A 116 24.50 -8.87 17.92
C LYS A 116 24.64 -10.35 18.32
N ASN A 117 23.83 -11.21 17.72
CA ASN A 117 24.13 -12.62 17.48
C ASN A 117 23.88 -12.83 15.98
N GLY A 118 24.81 -13.23 15.12
CA GLY A 118 25.97 -14.09 15.33
C GLY A 118 25.70 -15.42 14.62
N GLU A 119 26.24 -15.56 13.39
CA GLU A 119 26.56 -16.81 12.65
C GLU A 119 25.38 -17.66 12.10
N LYS A 120 25.38 -18.20 10.87
CA LYS A 120 26.45 -18.55 9.91
C LYS A 120 25.92 -18.56 8.47
N GLU A 121 26.75 -18.10 7.53
CA GLU A 121 26.66 -18.38 6.09
C GLU A 121 26.85 -19.88 5.83
N THR A 122 26.11 -20.42 4.85
CA THR A 122 26.56 -21.58 4.07
C THR A 122 26.25 -21.24 2.61
N ILE A 123 27.31 -21.01 1.83
CA ILE A 123 27.24 -20.80 0.39
C ILE A 123 27.36 -22.21 -0.22
N GLU A 124 26.29 -22.71 -0.82
CA GLU A 124 26.34 -23.95 -1.61
C GLU A 124 26.60 -23.53 -3.06
N GLU A 125 27.83 -23.73 -3.53
CA GLU A 125 28.24 -23.47 -4.91
C GLU A 125 27.56 -24.46 -5.86
N ASP A 126 26.93 -23.94 -6.91
CA ASP A 126 26.38 -24.67 -8.05
C ASP A 126 27.51 -25.13 -8.99
N PRO A 127 27.69 -26.45 -9.22
CA PRO A 127 28.63 -26.95 -10.19
C PRO A 127 27.90 -27.79 -11.25
N ALA A 128 27.04 -27.20 -12.07
CA ALA A 128 26.92 -27.57 -13.49
C ALA A 128 25.75 -26.85 -14.17
N LEU A 129 26.07 -25.96 -15.12
CA LEU A 129 25.56 -26.04 -16.50
C LEU A 129 26.30 -25.00 -17.37
N PHE A 130 27.60 -25.26 -17.55
CA PHE A 130 28.34 -24.86 -18.76
C PHE A 130 28.29 -26.06 -19.71
N VAL A 131 27.46 -26.03 -20.75
CA VAL A 131 27.76 -26.67 -22.05
C VAL A 131 27.09 -25.85 -23.15
N GLN A 132 27.92 -25.52 -24.15
CA GLN A 132 27.65 -24.78 -25.37
C GLN A 132 26.76 -25.57 -26.35
N GLU A 133 25.92 -24.88 -27.12
CA GLU A 133 26.11 -24.59 -28.56
C GLU A 133 25.19 -23.43 -28.99
#